data_AF-A0A8T4MZV1-F1
#
_entry.id   AF-A0A8T4MZV1-F1
#
_cell.length_a   1.000
_cell.length_b   1.000
_cell.length_c   1.000
_cell.angle_alpha   90.00
_cell.angle_beta   90.00
_cell.angle_gamma   90.00
#
_symmetry.space_group_name_H-M   'P 1'
#
loop_
_entity.id
_entity.type
_entity.pdbx_description
1 polymer ?
#
loop_
_entity_poly.entity_id
_entity_poly.type
_entity_poly.pdbx_seq_one_letter_code
_entity_poly.pdbx_strand_id
1 'polypeptide(L)'
;MSEILKTIKSELPNGVVSEAIFEGANIVLYISDKEFFKKSDEKVREIVQKVKKRIELRADSSILAPEDVTEKTIRELVPAEAEIESIIFDFPRSIVVIEAKRPGIVIGKQGSIIKDIRDSTMWTAQTQRSPAIHSKITEKIRAVLYANNNYRKKFLNEIGKKIYENWNPEKMDMWVRLTYLGSGRQVGRSCLLLQTPKSKIVFDCGINPGIIEGPEKFPYLDVSEIGDLGSIDAIVLSHAHLDHCLPPNYPVLTENGYKKIDDIQVGENVISLDWHTGKYIPSKVTEKTQTTGHKKVLSIKTPYSRIESSPNHRFFIVEDLKIKEVEASELKKGTLLPSNLLHKPSSESNKVILETNIDYDSRRKDIVSLPKELTPKLAEFIGYYMGDGHKSSEFSLRLTDAHIPILEHHKKAIKELFNFDAIIRHHPDRT
;
A
#
# COMPACT_ATOMS: atom_id res chain seq x y z
N MET A 1 -5.03 13.56 28.25
CA MET A 1 -4.67 14.35 27.05
C MET A 1 -3.16 14.23 26.88
N SER A 2 -2.70 13.65 25.77
CA SER A 2 -1.29 13.43 25.46
C SER A 2 -0.48 14.73 25.51
N GLU A 3 0.78 14.66 25.93
CA GLU A 3 1.64 15.86 26.10
C GLU A 3 1.71 16.71 24.83
N ILE A 4 1.82 16.07 23.67
CA ILE A 4 1.85 16.75 22.36
C ILE A 4 0.64 17.67 22.11
N LEU A 5 -0.57 17.28 22.54
CA LEU A 5 -1.77 18.10 22.36
C LEU A 5 -1.76 19.31 23.31
N LYS A 6 -1.19 19.16 24.51
CA LYS A 6 -1.02 20.28 25.44
C LYS A 6 -0.04 21.31 24.90
N THR A 7 1.11 20.84 24.37
CA THR A 7 2.12 21.70 23.73
C THR A 7 1.55 22.45 22.54
N ILE A 8 0.76 21.79 21.68
CA ILE A 8 0.14 22.45 20.53
C ILE A 8 -0.88 23.50 21.00
N LYS A 9 -1.72 23.17 22.00
CA LYS A 9 -2.71 24.12 22.53
C LYS A 9 -2.08 25.37 23.15
N SER A 10 -0.93 25.25 23.82
CA SER A 10 -0.25 26.42 24.42
C SER A 10 0.34 27.39 23.41
N GLU A 11 0.58 26.95 22.17
CA GLU A 11 1.11 27.79 21.08
C GLU A 11 0.00 28.56 20.33
N LEU A 12 -1.27 28.25 20.63
CA LEU A 12 -2.44 28.84 20.01
C LEU A 12 -3.13 29.83 20.97
N PRO A 13 -3.83 30.86 20.45
CA PRO A 13 -4.54 31.79 21.32
C PRO A 13 -5.61 31.07 22.16
N ASN A 14 -5.75 31.50 23.41
CA ASN A 14 -6.72 30.91 24.34
C ASN A 14 -8.16 31.04 23.80
N GLY A 15 -8.93 29.96 23.90
CA GLY A 15 -10.36 29.94 23.52
C GLY A 15 -10.64 29.69 22.04
N VAL A 16 -9.61 29.61 21.19
CA VAL A 16 -9.77 29.39 19.74
C VAL A 16 -10.01 27.92 19.36
N VAL A 17 -9.45 26.98 20.14
CA VAL A 17 -9.57 25.54 19.90
C VAL A 17 -10.69 24.96 20.77
N SER A 18 -11.78 24.50 20.16
CA SER A 18 -12.88 23.84 20.85
C SER A 18 -12.54 22.40 21.24
N GLU A 19 -11.97 21.64 20.29
CA GLU A 19 -11.63 20.24 20.46
C GLU A 19 -10.26 19.96 19.81
N ALA A 20 -9.46 19.08 20.42
CA ALA A 20 -8.23 18.58 19.82
C ALA A 20 -8.21 17.07 19.95
N ILE A 21 -8.16 16.39 18.81
CA ILE A 21 -8.21 14.93 18.72
C ILE A 21 -7.12 14.43 17.78
N PHE A 22 -6.96 13.12 17.77
CA PHE A 22 -6.19 12.45 16.74
C PHE A 22 -7.10 11.84 15.67
N GLU A 23 -6.59 11.79 14.45
CA GLU A 23 -7.14 10.93 13.40
C GLU A 23 -6.04 10.01 12.87
N GLY A 24 -5.87 8.85 13.53
CA GLY A 24 -4.73 7.98 13.30
C GLY A 24 -3.42 8.73 13.61
N ALA A 25 -2.54 8.86 12.63
CA ALA A 25 -1.28 9.59 12.76
C ALA A 25 -1.39 11.11 12.50
N ASN A 26 -2.60 11.65 12.27
CA ASN A 26 -2.81 13.08 12.09
C ASN A 26 -3.32 13.72 13.39
N ILE A 27 -2.94 14.97 13.63
CA ILE A 27 -3.46 15.78 14.73
C ILE A 27 -4.53 16.71 14.14
N VAL A 28 -5.74 16.67 14.68
CA VAL A 28 -6.87 17.48 14.20
C VAL A 28 -7.31 18.44 15.28
N LEU A 29 -7.34 19.74 14.96
CA LEU A 29 -7.79 20.80 15.86
C LEU A 29 -9.09 21.40 15.31
N TYR A 30 -10.15 21.35 16.10
CA TYR A 30 -11.42 22.01 15.80
C TYR A 30 -11.38 23.44 16.32
N ILE A 31 -11.70 24.37 15.43
CA ILE A 31 -11.58 25.81 15.64
C ILE A 31 -12.97 26.44 15.68
N SER A 32 -13.29 27.15 16.76
CA SER A 32 -14.56 27.86 16.94
C SER A 32 -14.52 29.31 16.44
N ASP A 33 -13.33 29.87 16.21
CA ASP A 33 -13.16 31.25 15.72
C ASP A 33 -13.02 31.31 14.19
N LYS A 34 -13.94 32.03 13.53
CA LYS A 34 -13.99 32.15 12.06
C LYS A 34 -12.81 32.93 11.48
N GLU A 35 -12.35 33.99 12.15
CA GLU A 35 -11.27 34.82 11.61
C GLU A 35 -9.93 34.10 11.70
N PHE A 36 -9.69 33.44 12.84
CA PHE A 36 -8.52 32.60 13.04
C PHE A 36 -8.50 31.45 12.05
N PHE A 37 -9.62 30.74 11.86
CA PHE A 37 -9.67 29.61 10.92
C PHE A 37 -9.31 30.02 9.48
N LYS A 38 -9.59 31.26 9.06
CA LYS A 38 -9.20 31.77 7.73
C LYS A 38 -7.74 32.20 7.63
N LYS A 39 -7.16 32.72 8.72
CA LYS A 39 -5.82 33.34 8.73
C LYS A 39 -4.74 32.49 9.41
N SER A 40 -5.06 31.26 9.79
CA SER A 40 -4.21 30.38 10.61
C SER A 40 -2.97 29.81 9.92
N ASP A 41 -2.84 29.92 8.60
CA ASP A 41 -1.89 29.12 7.81
C ASP A 41 -0.42 29.32 8.25
N GLU A 42 0.00 30.55 8.54
CA GLU A 42 1.38 30.85 9.00
C GLU A 42 1.64 30.27 10.38
N LYS A 43 0.71 30.48 11.32
CA LYS A 43 0.86 30.00 12.71
C LYS A 43 0.90 28.48 12.78
N VAL A 44 0.05 27.80 12.00
CA VAL A 44 0.06 26.33 11.91
C VAL A 44 1.39 25.83 11.36
N ARG A 45 1.94 26.50 10.34
CA ARG A 45 3.23 26.14 9.75
C ARG A 45 4.38 26.22 10.77
N GLU A 46 4.40 27.25 11.62
CA GLU A 46 5.37 27.37 12.72
C GLU A 46 5.26 26.18 13.69
N ILE A 47 4.04 25.84 14.12
CA ILE A 47 3.80 24.75 15.07
C ILE A 47 4.20 23.41 14.44
N VAL A 48 3.83 23.15 13.19
CA VAL A 48 4.24 21.94 12.45
C VAL A 48 5.76 21.85 12.34
N GLN A 49 6.46 22.96 12.13
CA GLN A 49 7.93 22.98 12.09
C GLN A 49 8.58 22.67 13.44
N LYS A 50 7.95 23.09 14.55
CA LYS A 50 8.41 22.81 15.91
C LYS A 50 8.14 21.36 16.34
N VAL A 51 6.93 20.87 16.09
CA VAL A 51 6.46 19.55 16.55
C VAL A 51 6.82 18.43 15.55
N LYS A 52 7.12 18.76 14.29
CA LYS A 52 7.42 17.82 13.20
C LYS A 52 6.31 16.78 12.96
N LYS A 53 5.05 17.14 13.25
CA LYS A 53 3.87 16.31 13.04
C LYS A 53 2.84 17.05 12.19
N ARG A 54 2.03 16.29 11.45
CA ARG A 54 0.99 16.85 10.60
C ARG A 54 -0.18 17.33 11.47
N ILE A 55 -0.51 18.60 11.33
CA ILE A 55 -1.64 19.25 11.99
C ILE A 55 -2.63 19.66 10.90
N GLU A 56 -3.89 19.27 11.09
CA GLU A 56 -5.01 19.65 10.24
C GLU A 56 -5.97 20.48 11.07
N LEU A 57 -6.35 21.65 10.55
CA LEU A 57 -7.37 22.47 11.17
C LEU A 57 -8.73 22.15 10.53
N ARG A 58 -9.76 22.09 11.36
CA ARG A 58 -11.14 21.97 10.92
C ARG A 58 -12.01 22.95 11.68
N ALA A 59 -13.10 23.37 11.05
CA ALA A 59 -14.08 24.22 11.70
C ALA A 59 -14.90 23.41 12.71
N ASP A 60 -15.18 24.02 13.85
CA ASP A 60 -16.16 23.51 14.80
C ASP A 60 -17.56 23.49 14.17
N SER A 61 -18.39 22.52 14.56
CA SER A 61 -19.77 22.38 14.06
C SER A 61 -20.61 23.65 14.23
N SER A 62 -20.32 24.48 15.23
CA SER A 62 -21.02 25.74 15.51
C SER A 62 -20.80 26.83 14.46
N ILE A 63 -19.74 26.75 13.65
CA ILE A 63 -19.42 27.78 12.65
C ILE A 63 -19.56 27.31 11.19
N LEU A 64 -19.91 26.03 10.98
CA LEU A 64 -20.15 25.46 9.66
C LEU A 64 -21.38 26.08 9.01
N ALA A 65 -21.30 26.34 7.70
CA ALA A 65 -22.48 26.69 6.93
C ALA A 65 -23.43 25.47 6.82
N PRO A 66 -24.76 25.71 6.74
CA PRO A 66 -25.74 24.66 6.47
C PRO A 66 -25.44 23.88 5.18
N GLU A 67 -25.93 22.65 5.10
CA GLU A 67 -25.69 21.72 3.98
C GLU A 67 -26.17 22.28 2.64
N ASP A 68 -27.39 22.83 2.61
CA ASP A 68 -28.03 23.43 1.44
C ASP A 68 -27.26 24.64 0.91
N VAL A 69 -26.81 25.51 1.82
CA VAL A 69 -25.99 26.68 1.50
C VAL A 69 -24.63 26.23 0.96
N THR A 70 -24.01 25.25 1.62
CA THR A 70 -22.68 24.73 1.26
C THR A 70 -22.69 24.05 -0.10
N GLU A 71 -23.69 23.21 -0.38
CA GLU A 71 -23.85 22.56 -1.67
C GLU A 71 -24.03 23.59 -2.80
N LYS A 72 -24.88 24.60 -2.57
CA LYS A 72 -25.07 25.69 -3.53
C LYS A 72 -23.76 26.44 -3.80
N THR A 73 -23.03 26.82 -2.76
CA THR A 73 -21.73 27.50 -2.89
C THR A 73 -20.71 26.64 -3.65
N ILE A 74 -20.64 25.33 -3.39
CA ILE A 74 -19.74 24.43 -4.12
C ILE A 74 -20.11 24.39 -5.61
N ARG A 75 -21.39 24.28 -5.95
CA ARG A 75 -21.85 24.25 -7.35
C ARG A 75 -21.65 25.58 -8.08
N GLU A 76 -21.63 26.70 -7.36
CA GLU A 76 -21.34 28.02 -7.92
C GLU A 76 -19.84 28.26 -8.13
N LEU A 77 -18.99 27.82 -7.19
CA LEU A 77 -17.53 28.02 -7.25
C LEU A 77 -16.82 27.03 -8.18
N VAL A 78 -17.30 25.80 -8.28
CA VAL A 78 -16.67 24.75 -9.07
C VAL A 78 -17.16 24.81 -10.52
N PRO A 79 -16.27 24.94 -11.53
CA PRO A 79 -16.66 24.94 -12.92
C PRO A 79 -17.41 23.67 -13.33
N ALA A 80 -18.42 23.81 -14.20
CA ALA A 80 -19.22 22.69 -14.70
C ALA A 80 -18.37 21.61 -15.40
N GLU A 81 -17.21 21.97 -15.96
CA GLU A 81 -16.28 21.02 -16.59
C GLU A 81 -15.67 20.01 -15.60
N ALA A 82 -15.74 20.28 -14.29
CA ALA A 82 -15.29 19.33 -13.27
C ALA A 82 -16.15 18.05 -13.28
N GLU A 83 -17.41 18.14 -13.73
CA GLU A 83 -18.43 17.09 -13.69
C GLU A 83 -18.56 16.50 -12.28
N ILE A 84 -19.11 17.29 -11.35
CA ILE A 84 -19.44 16.83 -9.99
C ILE A 84 -20.57 15.80 -10.08
N GLU A 85 -20.34 14.61 -9.53
CA GLU A 85 -21.33 13.54 -9.47
C GLU A 85 -22.01 13.46 -8.11
N SER A 86 -21.26 13.64 -7.01
CA SER A 86 -21.82 13.63 -5.68
C SER A 86 -21.06 14.55 -4.72
N ILE A 87 -21.79 15.06 -3.73
CA ILE A 87 -21.24 15.84 -2.61
C ILE A 87 -21.71 15.12 -1.34
N ILE A 88 -20.76 14.70 -0.50
CA ILE A 88 -21.03 13.86 0.66
C ILE A 88 -20.52 14.56 1.92
N PHE A 89 -21.41 14.78 2.88
CA PHE A 89 -21.09 15.49 4.12
C PHE A 89 -20.73 14.51 5.25
N ASP A 90 -19.57 14.72 5.86
CA ASP A 90 -19.12 14.04 7.07
C ASP A 90 -19.16 15.04 8.24
N PHE A 91 -20.35 15.19 8.82
CA PHE A 91 -20.61 16.13 9.91
C PHE A 91 -19.70 15.92 11.13
N PRO A 92 -19.49 14.69 11.66
CA PRO A 92 -18.65 14.51 12.84
C PRO A 92 -17.21 14.99 12.66
N ARG A 93 -16.73 14.97 11.40
CA ARG A 93 -15.36 15.34 11.03
C ARG A 93 -15.26 16.71 10.35
N SER A 94 -16.36 17.44 10.16
CA SER A 94 -16.41 18.73 9.44
C SER A 94 -15.80 18.67 8.02
N ILE A 95 -15.97 17.54 7.32
CA ILE A 95 -15.45 17.34 5.96
C ILE A 95 -16.59 17.28 4.95
N VAL A 96 -16.40 17.94 3.80
CA VAL A 96 -17.23 17.74 2.61
C VAL A 96 -16.41 17.02 1.55
N VAL A 97 -16.88 15.86 1.10
CA VAL A 97 -16.25 15.08 0.03
C VAL A 97 -16.93 15.41 -1.29
N ILE A 98 -16.17 15.94 -2.25
CA ILE A 98 -16.66 16.30 -3.58
C ILE A 98 -16.15 15.25 -4.57
N GLU A 99 -17.05 14.40 -5.06
CA GLU A 99 -16.75 13.43 -6.09
C GLU A 99 -16.98 14.04 -7.48
N ALA A 100 -15.94 14.07 -8.29
CA ALA A 100 -15.99 14.66 -9.62
C ALA A 100 -15.14 13.85 -10.60
N LYS A 101 -15.49 13.82 -11.89
CA LYS A 101 -14.66 13.12 -12.89
C LYS A 101 -13.29 13.77 -13.04
N ARG A 102 -13.21 15.09 -12.87
CA ARG A 102 -11.98 15.87 -12.97
C ARG A 102 -11.68 16.61 -11.64
N PRO A 103 -11.18 15.91 -10.61
CA PRO A 103 -10.94 16.52 -9.29
C PRO A 103 -9.90 17.65 -9.31
N GLY A 104 -8.98 17.67 -10.28
CA GLY A 104 -8.01 18.76 -10.44
C GLY A 104 -8.65 20.13 -10.69
N ILE A 105 -9.81 20.15 -11.36
CA ILE A 105 -10.57 21.38 -11.60
C ILE A 105 -11.24 21.85 -10.30
N VAL A 106 -11.76 20.91 -9.50
CA VAL A 106 -12.35 21.20 -8.17
C VAL A 106 -11.30 21.77 -7.21
N ILE A 107 -10.04 21.32 -7.30
CA ILE A 107 -8.94 21.86 -6.49
C ILE A 107 -8.65 23.32 -6.89
N GLY A 108 -8.68 23.62 -8.19
CA GLY A 108 -8.27 24.91 -8.73
C GLY A 108 -6.75 25.09 -8.78
N LYS A 109 -6.28 26.17 -9.44
CA LYS A 109 -4.85 26.47 -9.52
C LYS A 109 -4.32 26.75 -8.11
N GLN A 110 -3.31 26.00 -7.69
CA GLN A 110 -2.72 26.09 -6.34
C GLN A 110 -3.74 25.91 -5.20
N GLY A 111 -4.87 25.24 -5.43
CA GLY A 111 -5.88 25.02 -4.40
C GLY A 111 -6.84 26.19 -4.18
N SER A 112 -6.92 27.15 -5.11
CA SER A 112 -7.75 28.36 -4.95
C SER A 112 -9.22 28.05 -4.65
N ILE A 113 -9.83 27.12 -5.40
CA ILE A 113 -11.27 26.81 -5.25
C ILE A 113 -11.54 26.10 -3.93
N ILE A 114 -10.67 25.18 -3.51
CA ILE A 114 -10.79 24.55 -2.17
C ILE A 114 -10.66 25.58 -1.06
N LYS A 115 -9.77 26.57 -1.23
CA LYS A 115 -9.64 27.67 -0.28
C LYS A 115 -10.89 28.55 -0.26
N ASP A 116 -11.46 28.88 -1.42
CA ASP A 116 -12.68 29.68 -1.51
C ASP A 116 -13.88 28.96 -0.89
N ILE A 117 -14.00 27.63 -1.11
CA ILE A 117 -15.02 26.79 -0.45
C ILE A 117 -14.82 26.82 1.07
N ARG A 118 -13.58 26.62 1.55
CA ARG A 118 -13.23 26.67 2.97
C ARG A 118 -13.57 28.03 3.58
N ASP A 119 -13.17 29.12 2.94
CA ASP A 119 -13.35 30.47 3.49
C ASP A 119 -14.82 30.93 3.45
N SER A 120 -15.62 30.43 2.50
CA SER A 120 -17.04 30.76 2.36
C SER A 120 -17.93 29.91 3.27
N THR A 121 -17.65 28.61 3.37
CA THR A 121 -18.55 27.63 4.02
C THR A 121 -18.02 27.09 5.34
N MET A 122 -16.74 27.32 5.65
CA MET A 122 -15.98 26.75 6.77
C MET A 122 -15.75 25.23 6.69
N TRP A 123 -16.33 24.54 5.70
CA TRP A 123 -16.13 23.11 5.50
C TRP A 123 -14.74 22.81 4.95
N THR A 124 -14.10 21.75 5.46
CA THR A 124 -12.87 21.23 4.88
C THR A 124 -13.20 20.37 3.66
N ALA A 125 -12.99 20.91 2.46
CA ALA A 125 -13.27 20.20 1.22
C ALA A 125 -12.19 19.16 0.89
N GLN A 126 -12.61 17.93 0.62
CA GLN A 126 -11.77 16.84 0.12
C GLN A 126 -12.29 16.41 -1.25
N THR A 127 -11.40 16.32 -2.24
CA THR A 127 -11.78 15.93 -3.59
C THR A 127 -11.52 14.45 -3.82
N GLN A 128 -12.46 13.78 -4.48
CA GLN A 128 -12.31 12.41 -4.92
C GLN A 128 -12.62 12.32 -6.42
N ARG A 129 -11.86 11.46 -7.12
CA ARG A 129 -12.16 11.14 -8.51
C ARG A 129 -13.37 10.23 -8.56
N SER A 130 -14.39 10.60 -9.32
CA SER A 130 -15.46 9.66 -9.62
C SER A 130 -14.92 8.52 -10.52
N PRO A 131 -15.21 7.25 -10.20
CA PRO A 131 -14.83 6.14 -11.05
C PRO A 131 -15.61 6.17 -12.37
N ALA A 132 -14.93 6.00 -13.50
CA ALA A 132 -15.60 5.87 -14.80
C ALA A 132 -16.51 4.63 -14.89
N ILE A 133 -16.23 3.61 -14.07
CA ILE A 133 -17.02 2.39 -13.95
C ILE A 133 -17.38 2.21 -12.48
N HIS A 134 -18.67 2.22 -12.19
CA HIS A 134 -19.20 2.02 -10.85
C HIS A 134 -18.90 0.61 -10.35
N SER A 135 -18.20 0.52 -9.21
CA SER A 135 -17.92 -0.72 -8.52
C SER A 135 -18.87 -0.87 -7.34
N LYS A 136 -19.73 -1.89 -7.40
CA LYS A 136 -20.63 -2.25 -6.29
C LYS A 136 -19.87 -2.47 -4.97
N ILE A 137 -18.62 -2.95 -5.04
CA ILE A 137 -17.78 -3.16 -3.85
C ILE A 137 -17.38 -1.81 -3.25
N THR A 138 -16.89 -0.89 -4.08
CA THR A 138 -16.45 0.44 -3.65
C THR A 138 -17.63 1.24 -3.08
N GLU A 139 -18.79 1.17 -3.72
CA GLU A 139 -20.03 1.81 -3.24
C GLU A 139 -20.46 1.28 -1.87
N LYS A 140 -20.40 -0.04 -1.67
CA LYS A 140 -20.70 -0.65 -0.36
C LYS A 140 -19.68 -0.24 0.71
N ILE A 141 -18.39 -0.27 0.40
CA ILE A 141 -17.34 0.18 1.34
C ILE A 141 -17.61 1.63 1.75
N ARG A 142 -17.92 2.49 0.78
CA ARG A 142 -18.29 3.89 1.04
C ARG A 142 -19.53 4.00 1.93
N ALA A 143 -20.60 3.26 1.62
CA ALA A 143 -21.82 3.25 2.42
C ALA A 143 -21.55 2.86 3.88
N VAL A 144 -20.73 1.83 4.12
CA VAL A 144 -20.33 1.42 5.48
C VAL A 144 -19.50 2.49 6.18
N LEU A 145 -18.55 3.12 5.46
CA LEU A 145 -17.72 4.19 6.01
C LEU A 145 -18.56 5.39 6.43
N TYR A 146 -19.52 5.82 5.59
CA TYR A 146 -20.36 6.99 5.86
C TYR A 146 -21.45 6.73 6.90
N ALA A 147 -22.02 5.53 6.93
CA ALA A 147 -23.02 5.16 7.96
C ALA A 147 -22.43 5.15 9.38
N ASN A 148 -21.11 4.99 9.52
CA ASN A 148 -20.43 4.83 10.81
C ASN A 148 -19.45 5.98 11.13
N ASN A 149 -19.72 7.20 10.66
CA ASN A 149 -18.81 8.35 10.85
C ASN A 149 -18.48 8.65 12.33
N ASN A 150 -19.46 8.58 13.23
CA ASN A 150 -19.25 8.79 14.67
C ASN A 150 -18.30 7.75 15.28
N TYR A 151 -18.50 6.49 14.90
CA TYR A 151 -17.64 5.39 15.32
C TYR A 151 -16.22 5.57 14.78
N ARG A 152 -16.10 5.91 13.49
CA ARG A 152 -14.81 6.16 12.84
C ARG A 152 -14.02 7.29 13.53
N LYS A 153 -14.67 8.41 13.89
CA LYS A 153 -14.04 9.50 14.63
C LYS A 153 -13.46 9.00 15.96
N LYS A 154 -14.23 8.24 16.74
CA LYS A 154 -13.79 7.66 18.02
C LYS A 154 -12.63 6.67 17.82
N PHE A 155 -12.79 5.73 16.89
CA PHE A 155 -11.77 4.72 16.58
C PHE A 155 -10.44 5.36 16.18
N LEU A 156 -10.45 6.33 15.25
CA LEU A 156 -9.22 7.00 14.81
C LEU A 156 -8.56 7.81 15.92
N ASN A 157 -9.34 8.35 16.85
CA ASN A 157 -8.81 9.05 18.02
C ASN A 157 -8.14 8.09 19.01
N GLU A 158 -8.72 6.92 19.27
CA GLU A 158 -8.07 5.89 20.12
C GLU A 158 -6.77 5.38 19.49
N ILE A 159 -6.75 5.13 18.17
CA ILE A 159 -5.52 4.76 17.45
C ILE A 159 -4.45 5.85 17.60
N GLY A 160 -4.82 7.11 17.43
CA GLY A 160 -3.87 8.19 17.59
C GLY A 160 -3.35 8.35 19.02
N LYS A 161 -4.21 8.19 20.04
CA LYS A 161 -3.75 8.15 21.43
C LYS A 161 -2.68 7.07 21.62
N LYS A 162 -2.88 5.86 21.08
CA LYS A 162 -1.89 4.77 21.13
C LYS A 162 -0.58 5.13 20.42
N ILE A 163 -0.65 5.75 19.23
CA ILE A 163 0.53 6.20 18.46
C ILE A 163 1.34 7.24 19.25
N TYR A 164 0.67 8.14 19.97
CA TYR A 164 1.29 9.28 20.64
C TYR A 164 1.47 9.11 22.16
N GLU A 165 1.06 7.99 22.76
CA GLU A 165 1.07 7.76 24.22
C GLU A 165 2.47 7.90 24.83
N ASN A 166 3.47 7.30 24.18
CA ASN A 166 4.87 7.31 24.63
C ASN A 166 5.78 8.01 23.60
N TRP A 167 5.25 9.04 22.94
CA TRP A 167 6.01 9.81 21.96
C TRP A 167 7.13 10.58 22.65
N ASN A 168 8.37 10.24 22.32
CA ASN A 168 9.56 10.98 22.73
C ASN A 168 10.35 11.36 21.45
N PRO A 169 10.61 12.66 21.20
CA PRO A 169 11.44 13.11 20.07
C PRO A 169 12.95 12.84 20.25
N GLU A 170 13.40 12.45 21.44
CA GLU A 170 14.81 12.19 21.74
C GLU A 170 15.31 10.87 21.11
N LYS A 171 16.62 10.83 20.82
CA LYS A 171 17.29 9.61 20.38
C LYS A 171 17.25 8.59 21.52
N MET A 172 16.77 7.40 21.23
CA MET A 172 16.76 6.27 22.17
C MET A 172 17.58 5.13 21.61
N ASP A 173 18.10 4.29 22.50
CA ASP A 173 18.71 3.02 22.09
C ASP A 173 17.62 2.11 21.53
N MET A 174 17.81 1.62 20.30
CA MET A 174 16.81 0.87 19.57
C MET A 174 17.44 -0.34 18.91
N TRP A 175 16.77 -1.48 19.04
CA TRP A 175 16.98 -2.61 18.14
C TRP A 175 15.78 -2.78 17.23
N VAL A 176 16.05 -3.37 16.07
CA VAL A 176 15.02 -3.76 15.11
C VAL A 176 15.25 -5.24 14.80
N ARG A 177 14.19 -6.02 14.91
CA ARG A 177 14.16 -7.45 14.56
C ARG A 177 13.09 -7.66 13.50
N LEU A 178 13.42 -8.47 12.49
CA LEU A 178 12.44 -8.96 11.52
C LEU A 178 12.37 -10.49 11.62
N THR A 179 11.16 -10.99 11.88
CA THR A 179 10.88 -12.43 11.96
C THR A 179 10.05 -12.84 10.75
N TYR A 180 10.53 -13.83 10.00
CA TYR A 180 9.80 -14.39 8.86
C TYR A 180 8.80 -15.43 9.35
N LEU A 181 7.50 -15.12 9.26
CA LEU A 181 6.40 -16.02 9.63
C LEU A 181 5.82 -16.76 8.42
N GLY A 182 6.18 -16.29 7.22
CA GLY A 182 5.97 -16.95 5.94
C GLY A 182 6.80 -16.25 4.85
N SER A 183 6.66 -16.63 3.58
CA SER A 183 7.50 -16.18 2.44
C SER A 183 9.01 -16.46 2.50
N GLY A 184 9.54 -17.00 3.60
CA GLY A 184 10.94 -17.42 3.70
C GLY A 184 11.24 -18.62 2.80
N ARG A 185 11.99 -18.41 1.71
CA ARG A 185 12.34 -19.44 0.70
C ARG A 185 11.13 -20.10 0.00
N GLN A 186 10.03 -19.37 -0.15
CA GLN A 186 8.83 -19.86 -0.83
C GLN A 186 7.97 -18.71 -1.38
N VAL A 187 7.05 -19.04 -2.28
CA VAL A 187 5.99 -18.14 -2.75
C VAL A 187 4.68 -18.50 -2.02
N GLY A 188 3.95 -17.50 -1.53
CA GLY A 188 2.73 -17.70 -0.75
C GLY A 188 2.92 -17.50 0.75
N ARG A 189 1.79 -17.29 1.46
CA ARG A 189 1.66 -17.00 2.90
C ARG A 189 2.59 -15.89 3.38
N SER A 190 2.67 -14.79 2.64
CA SER A 190 3.53 -13.68 3.03
C SER A 190 3.11 -13.12 4.39
N CYS A 191 4.07 -13.08 5.30
CA CYS A 191 3.89 -12.54 6.64
C CYS A 191 5.26 -12.33 7.30
N LEU A 192 5.53 -11.09 7.68
CA LEU A 192 6.74 -10.69 8.38
C LEU A 192 6.35 -9.94 9.65
N LEU A 193 7.01 -10.22 10.75
CA LEU A 193 6.83 -9.51 12.00
C LEU A 193 8.06 -8.62 12.25
N LEU A 194 7.84 -7.30 12.21
CA LEU A 194 8.81 -6.29 12.62
C LEU A 194 8.62 -5.95 14.09
N GLN A 195 9.71 -5.99 14.84
CA GLN A 195 9.70 -5.76 16.28
C GLN A 195 10.76 -4.74 16.65
N THR A 196 10.39 -3.89 17.59
CA THR A 196 11.27 -2.96 18.30
C THR A 196 10.99 -3.10 19.80
N PRO A 197 11.79 -2.46 20.69
CA PRO A 197 11.45 -2.39 22.11
C PRO A 197 10.05 -1.82 22.41
N LYS A 198 9.48 -1.04 21.48
CA LYS A 198 8.23 -0.29 21.68
C LYS A 198 7.05 -0.76 20.83
N SER A 199 7.30 -1.49 19.74
CA SER A 199 6.24 -1.76 18.76
C SER A 199 6.39 -3.10 18.05
N LYS A 200 5.24 -3.68 17.70
CA LYS A 200 5.12 -4.86 16.84
C LYS A 200 4.25 -4.54 15.63
N ILE A 201 4.82 -4.69 14.43
CA ILE A 201 4.14 -4.43 13.16
C ILE A 201 4.19 -5.68 12.32
N VAL A 202 3.04 -6.13 11.82
CA VAL A 202 2.96 -7.24 10.87
C VAL A 202 2.88 -6.67 9.45
N PHE A 203 3.77 -7.11 8.58
CA PHE A 203 3.69 -6.86 7.14
C PHE A 203 3.13 -8.10 6.46
N ASP A 204 1.99 -7.93 5.80
CA ASP A 204 1.20 -8.96 5.15
C ASP A 204 0.75 -10.10 6.09
N CYS A 205 -0.32 -10.78 5.72
CA CYS A 205 -0.79 -11.97 6.42
C CYS A 205 -1.64 -12.82 5.49
N GLY A 206 -0.99 -13.33 4.44
CA GLY A 206 -1.66 -14.06 3.36
C GLY A 206 -1.65 -15.57 3.48
N ILE A 207 -2.12 -16.25 2.42
CA ILE A 207 -2.10 -17.72 2.30
C ILE A 207 -1.17 -18.23 1.22
N ASN A 208 -0.77 -19.49 1.29
CA ASN A 208 -0.15 -20.18 0.16
C ASN A 208 -1.24 -20.73 -0.77
N PRO A 209 -1.45 -20.14 -1.97
CA PRO A 209 -2.50 -20.59 -2.89
C PRO A 209 -2.19 -21.96 -3.52
N GLY A 210 -0.92 -22.38 -3.53
CA GLY A 210 -0.52 -23.71 -4.01
C GLY A 210 -0.87 -24.85 -3.06
N ILE A 211 -1.34 -24.53 -1.84
CA ILE A 211 -1.69 -25.51 -0.81
C ILE A 211 -3.18 -25.40 -0.49
N ILE A 212 -3.91 -26.49 -0.76
CA ILE A 212 -5.37 -26.52 -0.62
C ILE A 212 -5.78 -26.59 0.86
N GLU A 213 -5.14 -27.47 1.63
CA GLU A 213 -5.41 -27.72 3.06
C GLU A 213 -4.11 -27.96 3.84
N GLY A 214 -4.18 -27.77 5.16
CA GLY A 214 -3.07 -27.99 6.09
C GLY A 214 -2.44 -26.70 6.64
N PRO A 215 -1.61 -26.80 7.70
CA PRO A 215 -1.01 -25.66 8.38
C PRO A 215 -0.04 -24.89 7.48
N GLU A 216 0.61 -25.56 6.52
CA GLU A 216 1.54 -24.94 5.55
C GLU A 216 0.88 -23.90 4.64
N LYS A 217 -0.45 -23.88 4.59
CA LYS A 217 -1.22 -22.85 3.89
C LYS A 217 -1.10 -21.48 4.55
N PHE A 218 -0.82 -21.43 5.85
CA PHE A 218 -0.88 -20.22 6.65
C PHE A 218 0.50 -19.80 7.16
N PRO A 219 0.66 -18.52 7.55
CA PRO A 219 1.81 -18.08 8.31
C PRO A 219 1.84 -18.74 9.69
N TYR A 220 3.04 -18.86 10.25
CA TYR A 220 3.25 -19.33 11.62
C TYR A 220 2.87 -18.23 12.62
N LEU A 221 1.57 -18.14 12.95
CA LEU A 221 1.04 -17.12 13.86
C LEU A 221 1.10 -17.53 15.34
N ASP A 222 1.38 -18.80 15.61
CA ASP A 222 1.46 -19.43 16.93
C ASP A 222 2.85 -19.31 17.58
N VAL A 223 3.73 -18.47 17.01
CA VAL A 223 5.06 -18.23 17.56
C VAL A 223 5.04 -17.29 18.77
N SER A 224 5.98 -17.52 19.69
CA SER A 224 6.14 -16.74 20.92
C SER A 224 6.31 -15.23 20.69
N GLU A 225 6.89 -14.86 19.56
CA GLU A 225 7.24 -13.50 19.18
C GLU A 225 6.00 -12.64 18.93
N ILE A 226 4.91 -13.26 18.44
CA ILE A 226 3.59 -12.63 18.36
C ILE A 226 3.04 -12.46 19.78
N GLY A 227 3.00 -13.54 20.57
CA GLY A 227 2.38 -13.53 21.89
C GLY A 227 0.87 -13.30 21.75
N ASP A 228 0.34 -12.26 22.38
CA ASP A 228 -1.06 -11.87 22.20
C ASP A 228 -1.26 -11.06 20.90
N LEU A 229 -2.31 -11.37 20.14
CA LEU A 229 -2.67 -10.61 18.93
C LEU A 229 -3.02 -9.15 19.26
N GLY A 230 -3.53 -8.87 20.47
CA GLY A 230 -3.78 -7.51 20.96
C GLY A 230 -2.50 -6.68 21.13
N SER A 231 -1.33 -7.32 21.19
CA SER A 231 -0.03 -6.65 21.27
C SER A 231 0.51 -6.15 19.91
N ILE A 232 -0.15 -6.49 18.80
CA ILE A 232 0.20 -5.99 17.47
C ILE A 232 -0.31 -4.56 17.32
N ASP A 233 0.57 -3.63 16.95
CA ASP A 233 0.23 -2.22 16.82
C ASP A 233 -0.35 -1.87 15.45
N ALA A 234 0.13 -2.53 14.41
CA ALA A 234 -0.34 -2.32 13.05
C ALA A 234 -0.16 -3.57 12.18
N ILE A 235 -1.05 -3.70 11.20
CA ILE A 235 -0.91 -4.63 10.09
C ILE A 235 -0.83 -3.78 8.82
N VAL A 236 0.23 -3.98 8.04
CA VAL A 236 0.47 -3.29 6.78
C VAL A 236 0.31 -4.31 5.66
N LEU A 237 -0.65 -4.08 4.78
CA LEU A 237 -0.86 -4.89 3.59
C LEU A 237 -0.18 -4.24 2.39
N SER A 238 0.71 -4.96 1.72
CA SER A 238 1.46 -4.47 0.57
C SER A 238 0.56 -4.29 -0.66
N HIS A 239 -0.27 -5.29 -0.96
CA HIS A 239 -1.22 -5.27 -2.07
C HIS A 239 -2.34 -6.30 -1.90
N ALA A 240 -3.33 -6.26 -2.78
CA ALA A 240 -4.59 -6.99 -2.64
C ALA A 240 -4.58 -8.48 -3.06
N HIS A 241 -3.42 -9.09 -3.29
CA HIS A 241 -3.37 -10.52 -3.61
C HIS A 241 -3.57 -11.38 -2.36
N LEU A 242 -4.15 -12.58 -2.54
CA LEU A 242 -4.51 -13.48 -1.44
C LEU A 242 -3.30 -14.01 -0.66
N ASP A 243 -2.12 -14.06 -1.29
CA ASP A 243 -0.87 -14.43 -0.65
C ASP A 243 -0.27 -13.32 0.22
N HIS A 244 -0.93 -12.15 0.29
CA HIS A 244 -0.57 -11.02 1.14
C HIS A 244 -1.73 -10.53 2.05
N CYS A 245 -2.98 -10.75 1.65
CA CYS A 245 -4.19 -10.32 2.37
C CYS A 245 -4.77 -11.38 3.33
N LEU A 246 -5.53 -10.91 4.32
CA LEU A 246 -6.28 -11.79 5.23
C LEU A 246 -7.22 -12.71 4.44
N PRO A 247 -7.07 -14.04 4.54
CA PRO A 247 -7.80 -14.96 3.69
C PRO A 247 -9.22 -15.22 4.22
N PRO A 248 -10.17 -15.67 3.37
CA PRO A 248 -11.52 -16.04 3.81
C PRO A 248 -11.55 -17.15 4.89
N ASN A 249 -10.51 -17.98 4.96
CA ASN A 249 -10.38 -19.01 5.99
C ASN A 249 -9.74 -18.51 7.30
N TYR A 250 -9.48 -17.20 7.44
CA TYR A 250 -8.96 -16.62 8.68
C TYR A 250 -9.98 -16.80 9.81
N PRO A 251 -9.55 -17.29 11.00
CA PRO A 251 -10.45 -17.49 12.12
C PRO A 251 -10.82 -16.16 12.76
N VAL A 252 -12.11 -15.90 12.89
CA VAL A 252 -12.66 -14.85 13.76
C VAL A 252 -13.34 -15.50 14.97
N LEU A 253 -13.30 -14.81 16.09
CA LEU A 253 -13.97 -15.27 17.30
C LEU A 253 -15.48 -15.02 17.19
N THR A 254 -16.29 -16.05 17.39
CA THR A 254 -17.75 -15.99 17.49
C THR A 254 -18.20 -16.39 18.89
N GLU A 255 -19.48 -16.26 19.20
CA GLU A 255 -20.04 -16.78 20.46
C GLU A 255 -19.79 -18.28 20.67
N ASN A 256 -19.68 -19.04 19.57
CA ASN A 256 -19.48 -20.49 19.59
C ASN A 256 -18.02 -20.90 19.35
N GLY A 257 -17.08 -19.97 19.56
CA GLY A 257 -15.64 -20.19 19.33
C GLY A 257 -15.17 -19.66 17.98
N TYR A 258 -13.96 -20.05 17.58
CA TYR A 258 -13.35 -19.57 16.33
C TYR A 258 -14.04 -20.16 15.10
N LYS A 259 -14.40 -19.28 14.15
CA LYS A 259 -15.03 -19.62 12.87
C LYS A 259 -14.34 -18.89 11.74
N LYS A 260 -14.17 -19.53 10.57
CA LYS A 260 -13.56 -18.89 9.41
C LYS A 260 -14.43 -17.75 8.90
N ILE A 261 -13.85 -16.66 8.41
CA ILE A 261 -14.58 -15.54 7.78
C ILE A 261 -15.58 -16.03 6.72
N ASP A 262 -15.20 -17.03 5.92
CA ASP A 262 -16.03 -17.61 4.87
C ASP A 262 -17.13 -18.53 5.38
N ASP A 263 -17.05 -19.01 6.62
CA ASP A 263 -18.08 -19.86 7.21
C ASP A 263 -19.12 -19.02 7.98
N ILE A 264 -18.79 -17.77 8.33
CA ILE A 264 -19.72 -16.82 8.96
C ILE A 264 -20.94 -16.63 8.05
N GLN A 265 -22.13 -16.63 8.63
CA GLN A 265 -23.38 -16.31 7.92
C GLN A 265 -23.93 -14.96 8.38
N VAL A 266 -24.71 -14.32 7.50
CA VAL A 266 -25.50 -13.14 7.88
C VAL A 266 -26.45 -13.54 9.00
N GLY A 267 -26.46 -12.77 10.08
CA GLY A 267 -27.23 -13.03 11.29
C GLY A 267 -26.46 -13.74 12.42
N GLU A 268 -25.26 -14.27 12.16
CA GLU A 268 -24.40 -14.82 13.22
C GLU A 268 -23.76 -13.71 14.07
N ASN A 269 -23.48 -14.01 15.33
CA ASN A 269 -22.79 -13.10 16.24
C ASN A 269 -21.29 -13.36 16.20
N VAL A 270 -20.52 -12.36 15.78
CA VAL A 270 -19.07 -12.31 15.92
C VAL A 270 -18.71 -11.53 17.18
N ILE A 271 -17.67 -11.93 17.88
CA ILE A 271 -17.15 -11.18 19.02
C ILE A 271 -16.44 -9.95 18.47
N SER A 272 -17.01 -8.78 18.74
CA SER A 272 -16.43 -7.49 18.45
C SER A 272 -15.98 -6.84 19.75
N LEU A 273 -15.12 -5.83 19.66
CA LEU A 273 -14.81 -4.97 20.78
C LEU A 273 -15.88 -3.87 20.83
N ASP A 274 -16.56 -3.69 21.95
CA ASP A 274 -17.31 -2.48 22.22
C ASP A 274 -16.31 -1.36 22.47
N TRP A 275 -16.17 -0.48 21.49
CA TRP A 275 -15.20 0.61 21.53
C TRP A 275 -15.56 1.73 22.52
N HIS A 276 -16.74 1.65 23.17
CA HIS A 276 -17.14 2.55 24.24
C HIS A 276 -16.80 2.00 25.62
N THR A 277 -16.91 0.68 25.79
CA THR A 277 -16.69 0.04 27.10
C THR A 277 -15.38 -0.74 27.18
N GLY A 278 -14.69 -0.96 26.06
CA GLY A 278 -13.50 -1.79 25.95
C GLY A 278 -13.77 -3.29 26.17
N LYS A 279 -15.04 -3.69 26.23
CA LYS A 279 -15.46 -5.07 26.48
C LYS A 279 -15.72 -5.80 25.18
N TYR A 280 -15.40 -7.08 25.15
CA TYR A 280 -15.85 -7.94 24.07
C TYR A 280 -17.37 -8.08 24.13
N ILE A 281 -18.04 -7.73 23.04
CA ILE A 281 -19.49 -7.86 22.88
C ILE A 281 -19.81 -8.69 21.64
N PRO A 282 -20.87 -9.50 21.67
CA PRO A 282 -21.38 -10.13 20.46
C PRO A 282 -22.02 -9.07 19.56
N SER A 283 -21.64 -9.08 18.28
CA SER A 283 -22.18 -8.21 17.23
C SER A 283 -22.67 -9.02 16.06
N LYS A 284 -23.88 -8.71 15.61
CA LYS A 284 -24.53 -9.44 14.54
C LYS A 284 -23.93 -9.09 13.19
N VAL A 285 -23.60 -10.09 12.39
CA VAL A 285 -23.14 -9.94 11.02
C VAL A 285 -24.32 -9.48 10.18
N THR A 286 -24.32 -8.21 9.77
CA THR A 286 -25.44 -7.60 9.05
C THR A 286 -25.45 -7.95 7.57
N GLU A 287 -24.28 -8.21 6.99
CA GLU A 287 -24.15 -8.54 5.57
C GLU A 287 -22.86 -9.31 5.31
N LYS A 288 -22.91 -10.27 4.38
CA LYS A 288 -21.75 -10.99 3.87
C LYS A 288 -21.72 -10.81 2.37
N THR A 289 -20.73 -10.07 1.88
CA THR A 289 -20.52 -9.91 0.44
C THR A 289 -19.44 -10.89 -0.01
N GLN A 290 -19.86 -12.04 -0.54
CA GLN A 290 -18.98 -12.84 -1.38
C GLN A 290 -18.94 -12.19 -2.75
N THR A 291 -17.78 -11.67 -3.14
CA THR A 291 -17.49 -11.45 -4.54
C THR A 291 -17.45 -12.82 -5.19
N THR A 292 -18.58 -13.23 -5.79
CA THR A 292 -18.54 -14.27 -6.81
C THR A 292 -17.70 -13.69 -7.95
N GLY A 293 -16.38 -13.85 -7.85
CA GLY A 293 -15.46 -13.61 -8.94
C GLY A 293 -16.04 -14.36 -10.13
N HIS A 294 -16.50 -13.61 -11.12
CA HIS A 294 -16.97 -14.03 -12.43
C HIS A 294 -17.54 -15.46 -12.49
N LYS A 295 -18.87 -15.60 -12.49
CA LYS A 295 -19.59 -16.90 -12.64
C LYS A 295 -19.22 -17.74 -13.89
N LYS A 296 -18.36 -17.23 -14.77
CA LYS A 296 -17.68 -18.00 -15.82
C LYS A 296 -16.19 -17.73 -15.75
N VAL A 297 -15.45 -18.55 -15.03
CA VAL A 297 -14.02 -18.70 -15.30
C VAL A 297 -13.92 -19.50 -16.59
N LEU A 298 -13.38 -18.89 -17.65
CA LEU A 298 -13.11 -19.58 -18.90
C LEU A 298 -11.83 -20.38 -18.71
N SER A 299 -11.91 -21.69 -18.99
CA SER A 299 -10.74 -22.56 -19.03
C SER A 299 -10.20 -22.57 -20.45
N ILE A 300 -9.15 -21.79 -20.69
CA ILE A 300 -8.47 -21.71 -21.99
C ILE A 300 -7.40 -22.79 -22.00
N LYS A 301 -7.64 -23.85 -22.76
CA LYS A 301 -6.70 -24.96 -22.92
C LYS A 301 -5.79 -24.69 -24.12
N THR A 302 -4.50 -24.51 -23.86
CA THR A 302 -3.45 -24.53 -24.89
C THR A 302 -2.81 -25.93 -24.94
N PRO A 303 -1.96 -26.25 -25.93
CA PRO A 303 -1.22 -27.51 -25.96
C PRO A 303 -0.30 -27.72 -24.74
N TYR A 304 0.10 -26.65 -24.05
CA TYR A 304 1.14 -26.69 -23.00
C TYR A 304 0.64 -26.28 -21.61
N SER A 305 -0.48 -25.54 -21.53
CA SER A 305 -0.99 -24.99 -20.28
C SER A 305 -2.51 -24.89 -20.29
N ARG A 306 -3.08 -24.82 -19.08
CA ARG A 306 -4.47 -24.41 -18.87
C ARG A 306 -4.43 -23.06 -18.19
N ILE A 307 -5.06 -22.07 -18.81
CA ILE A 307 -5.18 -20.72 -18.28
C ILE A 307 -6.62 -20.56 -17.81
N GLU A 308 -6.79 -20.23 -16.54
CA GLU A 308 -8.08 -19.90 -15.96
C GLU A 308 -8.20 -18.39 -15.90
N SER A 309 -9.24 -17.83 -16.51
CA SER A 309 -9.37 -16.39 -16.65
C SER A 309 -10.83 -15.93 -16.67
N SER A 310 -11.09 -14.69 -16.26
CA SER A 310 -12.42 -14.09 -16.37
C SER A 310 -12.76 -13.79 -17.83
N PRO A 311 -14.05 -13.73 -18.23
CA PRO A 311 -14.43 -13.56 -19.63
C PRO A 311 -13.97 -12.24 -20.25
N ASN A 312 -13.78 -11.21 -19.42
CA ASN A 312 -13.34 -9.87 -19.79
C ASN A 312 -11.82 -9.66 -19.65
N HIS A 313 -11.06 -10.67 -19.21
CA HIS A 313 -9.61 -10.56 -19.13
C HIS A 313 -9.04 -10.47 -20.54
N ARG A 314 -8.11 -9.53 -20.77
CA ARG A 314 -7.57 -9.28 -22.09
C ARG A 314 -6.39 -10.19 -22.39
N PHE A 315 -6.41 -10.80 -23.58
CA PHE A 315 -5.35 -11.63 -24.13
C PHE A 315 -4.77 -10.95 -25.35
N PHE A 316 -3.45 -11.00 -25.49
CA PHE A 316 -2.82 -10.74 -26.77
C PHE A 316 -3.06 -11.93 -27.68
N ILE A 317 -3.41 -11.66 -28.94
CA ILE A 317 -3.51 -12.65 -30.00
C ILE A 317 -2.64 -12.22 -31.17
N VAL A 318 -2.21 -13.19 -31.97
CA VAL A 318 -1.53 -12.94 -33.24
C VAL A 318 -2.52 -13.23 -34.37
N GLU A 319 -2.87 -12.18 -35.12
CA GLU A 319 -3.72 -12.26 -36.30
C GLU A 319 -3.09 -11.38 -37.40
N ASP A 320 -2.93 -11.93 -38.60
CA ASP A 320 -2.26 -11.24 -39.73
C ASP A 320 -0.85 -10.71 -39.40
N LEU A 321 -0.06 -11.48 -38.64
CA LEU A 321 1.29 -11.11 -38.18
C LEU A 321 1.32 -9.83 -37.31
N LYS A 322 0.18 -9.40 -36.76
CA LYS A 322 0.06 -8.28 -35.83
C LYS A 322 -0.46 -8.75 -34.48
N ILE A 323 0.02 -8.11 -33.43
CA ILE A 323 -0.50 -8.32 -32.08
C ILE A 323 -1.77 -7.49 -31.92
N LYS A 324 -2.87 -8.15 -31.57
CA LYS A 324 -4.14 -7.51 -31.18
C LYS A 324 -4.51 -7.93 -29.78
N GLU A 325 -5.27 -7.10 -29.09
CA GLU A 325 -5.80 -7.39 -27.77
C GLU A 325 -7.28 -7.74 -27.88
N VAL A 326 -7.69 -8.88 -27.32
CA VAL A 326 -9.08 -9.37 -27.33
C VAL A 326 -9.49 -9.85 -25.95
N GLU A 327 -10.78 -9.89 -25.66
CA GLU A 327 -11.24 -10.45 -24.39
C GLU A 327 -11.20 -11.99 -24.40
N ALA A 328 -11.05 -12.61 -23.23
CA ALA A 328 -11.04 -14.05 -23.06
C ALA A 328 -12.29 -14.74 -23.65
N SER A 329 -13.43 -14.05 -23.58
CA SER A 329 -14.71 -14.49 -24.15
C SER A 329 -14.73 -14.54 -25.68
N GLU A 330 -13.83 -13.82 -26.33
CA GLU A 330 -13.70 -13.73 -27.79
C GLU A 330 -12.73 -14.77 -28.35
N LEU A 331 -11.98 -15.46 -27.48
CA LEU A 331 -11.04 -16.51 -27.87
C LEU A 331 -11.79 -17.72 -28.45
N LYS A 332 -11.31 -18.19 -29.61
CA LYS A 332 -11.86 -19.36 -30.30
C LYS A 332 -10.77 -20.42 -30.45
N LYS A 333 -11.19 -21.67 -30.64
CA LYS A 333 -10.24 -22.75 -30.94
C LYS A 333 -9.50 -22.41 -32.24
N GLY A 334 -8.18 -22.33 -32.17
CA GLY A 334 -7.32 -21.93 -33.30
C GLY A 334 -6.77 -20.50 -33.21
N THR A 335 -7.24 -19.68 -32.26
CA THR A 335 -6.63 -18.38 -31.97
C THR A 335 -5.19 -18.56 -31.48
N LEU A 336 -4.25 -17.83 -32.09
CA LEU A 336 -2.84 -17.88 -31.72
C LEU A 336 -2.57 -16.93 -30.55
N LEU A 337 -2.25 -17.49 -29.40
CA LEU A 337 -1.82 -16.75 -28.21
C LEU A 337 -0.29 -16.71 -28.17
N PRO A 338 0.34 -15.52 -28.12
CA PRO A 338 1.75 -15.42 -27.81
C PRO A 338 1.95 -15.91 -26.38
N SER A 339 2.66 -17.02 -26.23
CA SER A 339 2.93 -17.63 -24.94
C SER A 339 4.42 -17.63 -24.69
N ASN A 340 4.84 -17.07 -23.56
CA ASN A 340 6.22 -17.12 -23.13
C ASN A 340 6.46 -18.44 -22.38
N LEU A 341 6.37 -19.55 -23.10
CA LEU A 341 6.74 -20.86 -22.57
C LEU A 341 8.25 -21.01 -22.74
N LEU A 342 8.99 -20.53 -21.73
CA LEU A 342 10.21 -21.24 -21.36
C LEU A 342 9.80 -22.70 -21.17
N HIS A 343 10.39 -23.59 -21.99
CA HIS A 343 10.31 -25.02 -21.79
C HIS A 343 10.36 -25.32 -20.29
N LYS A 344 9.41 -26.14 -19.77
CA LYS A 344 9.69 -26.86 -18.53
C LYS A 344 11.03 -27.56 -18.77
N PRO A 345 12.10 -27.25 -18.02
CA PRO A 345 13.33 -27.98 -18.21
C PRO A 345 13.01 -29.42 -17.83
N SER A 346 13.15 -30.33 -18.79
CA SER A 346 13.51 -31.70 -18.48
C SER A 346 14.66 -31.66 -17.48
N SER A 347 14.69 -32.61 -16.54
CA SER A 347 15.70 -32.72 -15.49
C SER A 347 17.12 -33.02 -16.00
N GLU A 348 17.42 -32.67 -17.25
CA GLU A 348 18.77 -32.61 -17.81
C GLU A 348 19.17 -31.13 -17.90
N SER A 349 20.37 -30.84 -17.43
CA SER A 349 20.95 -29.51 -17.32
C SER A 349 20.91 -28.73 -18.64
N ASN A 350 19.82 -28.00 -18.87
CA ASN A 350 19.76 -26.99 -19.93
C ASN A 350 20.71 -25.85 -19.57
N LYS A 351 21.95 -25.97 -20.03
CA LYS A 351 22.91 -24.88 -20.07
C LYS A 351 22.28 -23.75 -20.90
N VAL A 352 21.99 -22.63 -20.27
CA VAL A 352 21.49 -21.44 -20.98
C VAL A 352 22.66 -20.89 -21.79
N ILE A 353 22.60 -21.02 -23.11
CA ILE A 353 23.61 -20.48 -24.02
C ILE A 353 23.35 -18.97 -24.18
N LEU A 354 24.40 -18.17 -24.08
CA LEU A 354 24.35 -16.72 -24.20
C LEU A 354 24.85 -16.30 -25.59
N GLU A 355 24.12 -15.41 -26.26
CA GLU A 355 24.56 -14.80 -27.52
C GLU A 355 25.64 -13.76 -27.24
N THR A 356 26.90 -14.15 -27.40
CA THR A 356 28.05 -13.31 -27.04
C THR A 356 29.04 -13.05 -28.18
N ASN A 357 28.59 -13.25 -29.42
CA ASN A 357 29.38 -12.93 -30.60
C ASN A 357 29.45 -11.41 -30.78
N ILE A 358 30.56 -10.81 -30.34
CA ILE A 358 30.88 -9.40 -30.57
C ILE A 358 32.08 -9.34 -31.51
N ASP A 359 31.96 -8.52 -32.55
CA ASP A 359 33.05 -8.27 -33.49
C ASP A 359 33.97 -7.18 -32.90
N TYR A 360 35.21 -7.56 -32.57
CA TYR A 360 36.21 -6.64 -32.02
C TYR A 360 37.13 -6.12 -33.13
N ASP A 361 37.51 -4.84 -33.07
CA ASP A 361 38.62 -4.32 -33.89
C ASP A 361 39.89 -5.10 -33.52
N SER A 362 40.50 -5.76 -34.50
CA SER A 362 41.68 -6.62 -34.34
C SER A 362 42.91 -5.90 -33.79
N ARG A 363 42.88 -4.56 -33.69
CA ARG A 363 43.96 -3.72 -33.13
C ARG A 363 43.80 -3.44 -31.64
N ARG A 364 42.69 -3.81 -31.00
CA ARG A 364 42.45 -3.56 -29.56
C ARG A 364 43.15 -4.60 -28.67
N LYS A 365 43.73 -4.13 -27.57
CA LYS A 365 44.46 -4.94 -26.58
C LYS A 365 43.60 -5.29 -25.35
N ASP A 366 42.47 -4.63 -25.19
CA ASP A 366 41.51 -4.73 -24.09
C ASP A 366 40.31 -5.61 -24.46
N ILE A 367 40.59 -6.85 -24.87
CA ILE A 367 39.54 -7.80 -25.30
C ILE A 367 38.84 -8.36 -24.06
N VAL A 368 37.53 -8.08 -23.96
CA VAL A 368 36.66 -8.67 -22.95
C VAL A 368 36.17 -10.02 -23.46
N SER A 369 36.37 -11.07 -22.67
CA SER A 369 35.78 -12.37 -22.95
C SER A 369 34.33 -12.37 -22.49
N LEU A 370 33.40 -12.81 -23.33
CA LEU A 370 32.01 -12.95 -22.91
C LEU A 370 31.64 -14.43 -22.75
N PRO A 371 31.20 -14.87 -21.55
CA PRO A 371 30.82 -16.25 -21.33
C PRO A 371 29.72 -16.71 -22.30
N LYS A 372 29.89 -17.87 -22.92
CA LYS A 372 28.91 -18.45 -23.85
C LYS A 372 27.77 -19.19 -23.16
N GLU A 373 27.87 -19.41 -21.85
CA GLU A 373 26.90 -20.16 -21.04
C GLU A 373 26.65 -19.46 -19.70
N LEU A 374 25.41 -19.52 -19.21
CA LEU A 374 25.05 -19.07 -17.87
C LEU A 374 25.53 -20.09 -16.82
N THR A 375 26.68 -19.81 -16.22
CA THR A 375 27.20 -20.59 -15.09
C THR A 375 26.63 -20.06 -13.76
N PRO A 376 26.63 -20.84 -12.66
CA PRO A 376 26.24 -20.34 -11.34
C PRO A 376 27.01 -19.08 -10.93
N LYS A 377 28.30 -19.00 -11.26
CA LYS A 377 29.16 -17.85 -10.97
C LYS A 377 28.80 -16.61 -11.80
N LEU A 378 28.41 -16.79 -13.07
CA LEU A 378 27.89 -15.69 -13.88
C LEU A 378 26.52 -15.23 -13.38
N ALA A 379 25.64 -16.16 -12.98
CA ALA A 379 24.34 -15.85 -12.40
C ALA A 379 24.46 -15.09 -11.07
N GLU A 380 25.40 -15.48 -10.22
CA GLU A 380 25.75 -14.77 -8.98
C GLU A 380 26.20 -13.33 -9.27
N PHE A 381 27.12 -13.15 -10.23
CA PHE A 381 27.58 -11.82 -10.63
C PHE A 381 26.45 -10.96 -11.20
N ILE A 382 25.61 -11.50 -12.10
CA ILE A 382 24.48 -10.79 -12.70
C ILE A 382 23.47 -10.40 -11.62
N GLY A 383 23.11 -11.33 -10.72
CA GLY A 383 22.16 -11.08 -9.64
C GLY A 383 22.63 -9.97 -8.72
N TYR A 384 23.92 -10.00 -8.33
CA TYR A 384 24.51 -8.96 -7.52
C TYR A 384 24.58 -7.61 -8.26
N TYR A 385 24.97 -7.60 -9.54
CA TYR A 385 24.97 -6.39 -10.38
C TYR A 385 23.56 -5.81 -10.56
N MET A 386 22.52 -6.63 -10.67
CA MET A 386 21.14 -6.15 -10.76
C MET A 386 20.63 -5.56 -9.44
N GLY A 387 21.13 -6.04 -8.30
CA GLY A 387 20.78 -5.51 -6.98
C GLY A 387 21.48 -4.19 -6.67
N ASP A 388 22.81 -4.21 -6.71
CA ASP A 388 23.66 -3.12 -6.17
C ASP A 388 24.62 -2.51 -7.22
N GLY A 389 24.47 -2.90 -8.48
CA GLY A 389 25.23 -2.37 -9.61
C GLY A 389 24.46 -1.32 -10.41
N HIS A 390 25.20 -0.48 -11.12
CA HIS A 390 24.62 0.41 -12.13
C HIS A 390 25.61 0.66 -13.28
N LYS A 391 25.07 1.04 -14.44
CA LYS A 391 25.85 1.57 -15.57
C LYS A 391 26.27 2.99 -15.23
N SER A 392 27.56 3.22 -15.01
CA SER A 392 28.10 4.55 -14.65
C SER A 392 28.37 5.40 -15.89
N SER A 393 28.59 4.79 -17.06
CA SER A 393 28.70 5.46 -18.36
C SER A 393 28.46 4.44 -19.49
N GLU A 394 28.47 4.90 -20.74
CA GLU A 394 28.41 4.02 -21.92
C GLU A 394 29.48 2.91 -21.94
N PHE A 395 30.60 3.10 -21.23
CA PHE A 395 31.73 2.19 -21.24
C PHE A 395 32.13 1.69 -19.85
N SER A 396 31.31 1.91 -18.81
CA SER A 396 31.66 1.49 -17.46
C SER A 396 30.47 0.98 -16.63
N LEU A 397 30.72 -0.12 -15.95
CA LEU A 397 29.83 -0.70 -14.94
C LEU A 397 30.43 -0.43 -13.56
N ARG A 398 29.59 -0.14 -12.57
CA ARG A 398 30.00 0.12 -11.20
C ARG A 398 29.20 -0.75 -10.24
N LEU A 399 29.92 -1.44 -9.34
CA LEU A 399 29.37 -2.06 -8.14
C LEU A 399 29.74 -1.19 -6.94
N THR A 400 28.80 -0.98 -6.02
CA THR A 400 29.05 -0.18 -4.81
C THR A 400 28.67 -1.00 -3.59
N ASP A 401 29.62 -1.23 -2.70
CA ASP A 401 29.39 -1.93 -1.43
C ASP A 401 30.31 -1.33 -0.36
N ALA A 402 29.83 -1.28 0.89
CA ALA A 402 30.62 -0.83 2.03
C ALA A 402 31.64 -1.90 2.50
N HIS A 403 31.41 -3.16 2.17
CA HIS A 403 32.19 -4.31 2.61
C HIS A 403 33.23 -4.71 1.55
N ILE A 404 34.49 -4.29 1.76
CA ILE A 404 35.62 -4.51 0.83
C ILE A 404 35.77 -5.97 0.37
N PRO A 405 35.65 -7.00 1.24
CA PRO A 405 35.71 -8.39 0.80
C PRO A 405 34.70 -8.79 -0.29
N ILE A 406 33.51 -8.17 -0.32
CA ILE A 406 32.50 -8.44 -1.36
C ILE A 406 32.98 -7.85 -2.70
N LEU A 407 33.55 -6.63 -2.66
CA LEU A 407 34.15 -6.00 -3.84
C LEU A 407 35.35 -6.78 -4.37
N GLU A 408 36.21 -7.32 -3.50
CA GLU A 408 37.34 -8.17 -3.90
C GLU A 408 36.88 -9.51 -4.51
N HIS A 409 35.82 -10.12 -3.94
CA HIS A 409 35.20 -11.32 -4.50
C HIS A 409 34.66 -11.08 -5.92
N HIS A 410 33.91 -9.99 -6.12
CA HIS A 410 33.38 -9.65 -7.44
C HIS A 410 34.47 -9.18 -8.41
N LYS A 411 35.53 -8.52 -7.94
CA LYS A 411 36.69 -8.18 -8.78
C LYS A 411 37.38 -9.44 -9.31
N LYS A 412 37.58 -10.46 -8.47
CA LYS A 412 38.11 -11.77 -8.88
C LYS A 412 37.15 -12.45 -9.86
N ALA A 413 35.85 -12.43 -9.58
CA ALA A 413 34.83 -12.98 -10.48
C ALA A 413 34.83 -12.30 -11.86
N ILE A 414 34.98 -10.97 -11.93
CA ILE A 414 35.06 -10.22 -13.19
C ILE A 414 36.29 -10.63 -13.99
N LYS A 415 37.44 -10.80 -13.33
CA LYS A 415 38.66 -11.25 -14.02
C LYS A 415 38.50 -12.64 -14.59
N GLU A 416 37.90 -13.57 -13.84
CA GLU A 416 37.71 -14.95 -14.29
C GLU A 416 36.62 -15.09 -15.36
N LEU A 417 35.51 -14.36 -15.23
CA LEU A 417 34.38 -14.44 -16.16
C LEU A 417 34.64 -13.67 -17.47
N PHE A 418 35.29 -12.50 -17.36
CA PHE A 418 35.36 -11.54 -18.46
C PHE A 418 36.78 -11.23 -18.95
N ASN A 419 37.81 -11.81 -18.31
CA ASN A 419 39.22 -11.46 -18.52
C ASN A 419 39.50 -9.95 -18.37
N PHE A 420 38.69 -9.25 -17.57
CA PHE A 420 38.76 -7.81 -17.40
C PHE A 420 39.29 -7.44 -16.01
N ASP A 421 40.24 -6.51 -15.94
CA ASP A 421 40.82 -6.05 -14.67
C ASP A 421 39.99 -4.90 -14.08
N ALA A 422 39.10 -5.23 -13.14
CA ALA A 422 38.31 -4.25 -12.41
C ALA A 422 39.13 -3.52 -11.33
N ILE A 423 38.81 -2.26 -11.09
CA ILE A 423 39.49 -1.39 -10.11
C ILE A 423 38.54 -1.07 -8.96
N ILE A 424 38.99 -1.27 -7.73
CA ILE A 424 38.28 -0.84 -6.52
C ILE A 424 38.80 0.55 -6.13
N ARG A 425 37.89 1.49 -5.89
CA ARG A 425 38.22 2.85 -5.46
C ARG A 425 37.49 3.15 -4.15
N HIS A 426 38.23 3.69 -3.18
CA HIS A 426 37.66 4.16 -1.93
C HIS A 426 37.17 5.61 -2.11
N HIS A 427 35.92 5.87 -1.75
CA HIS A 427 35.33 7.21 -1.78
C HIS A 427 35.09 7.69 -0.34
N PRO A 428 35.97 8.53 0.23
CA PRO A 428 35.90 8.95 1.64
C PRO A 428 34.68 9.83 1.96
N ASP A 429 34.04 10.43 0.95
CA ASP A 429 32.93 11.38 1.13
C ASP A 429 31.54 10.71 1.16
N ARG A 430 31.49 9.38 1.21
CA ARG A 430 30.27 8.57 1.26
C ARG A 430 30.36 7.55 2.39
N THR A 431 30.41 8.03 3.62
CA THR A 431 30.21 7.24 4.84
C THR A 431 28.96 7.69 5.55
#